data_AF-A0A528D6S6-F1
#
_entry.id   AF-A0A528D6S6-F1
#
_cell.length_a   1.000
_cell.length_b   1.000
_cell.length_c   1.000
_cell.angle_alpha   90.00
_cell.angle_beta   90.00
_cell.angle_gamma   90.00
#
_symmetry.space_group_name_H-M   'P 1'
#
loop_
_entity.id
_entity.type
_entity.pdbx_description
1 polymer ?
#
loop_
_entity_poly.entity_id
_entity_poly.type
_entity_poly.pdbx_seq_one_letter_code
_entity_poly.pdbx_strand_id
1 'polypeptide(L)' 'VLGAGLGGTIMAYEMRAKLRSEDRLTVITLGTSYSFVPSNPWVAVGWRERNDVTVDLADTFKRRGIALRPEGAKKV' A
#
# COMPACT_ATOMS: atom_id res chain seq x y z
N VAL A 1 8.65 -6.17 1.70
CA VAL A 1 7.85 -5.52 2.76
C VAL A 1 6.58 -6.33 2.99
N LEU A 2 6.25 -6.67 4.23
CA LEU A 2 5.02 -7.37 4.58
C LEU A 2 4.03 -6.38 5.23
N GLY A 3 2.86 -6.21 4.61
CA GLY A 3 1.85 -5.22 4.93
C GLY A 3 2.02 -3.90 4.17
N ALA A 4 0.90 -3.35 3.67
CA ALA A 4 0.84 -2.06 2.97
C ALA A 4 -0.09 -1.06 3.67
N GLY A 5 -0.04 -1.02 5.00
CA GLY A 5 -0.58 0.10 5.79
C GLY A 5 0.32 1.34 5.65
N LEU A 6 0.11 2.37 6.50
CA LEU A 6 0.88 3.62 6.41
C LEU A 6 2.40 3.38 6.41
N GLY A 7 2.91 2.65 7.41
CA GLY A 7 4.34 2.37 7.53
C GLY A 7 4.88 1.49 6.41
N GLY A 8 4.15 0.44 6.02
CA GLY A 8 4.57 -0.46 4.95
C GLY A 8 4.66 0.21 3.59
N THR A 9 3.70 1.09 3.28
CA THR A 9 3.68 1.88 2.05
C THR A 9 4.83 2.88 2.02
N ILE A 10 5.06 3.65 3.09
CA ILE A 10 6.21 4.57 3.19
C ILE A 10 7.53 3.81 3.04
N MET A 11 7.69 2.70 3.74
CA MET A 11 8.89 1.86 3.64
C MET A 11 9.12 1.36 2.21
N ALA A 12 8.05 1.02 1.47
CA ALA A 12 8.20 0.58 0.09
C ALA A 12 8.80 1.69 -0.81
N TYR A 13 8.33 2.93 -0.67
CA TYR A 13 8.88 4.06 -1.42
C TYR A 13 10.31 4.40 -1.02
N GLU A 14 10.57 4.53 0.27
CA GLU A 14 11.89 4.84 0.82
C GLU A 14 12.91 3.77 0.44
N MET A 15 12.53 2.49 0.50
CA MET A 15 13.40 1.40 0.11
C MET A 15 13.67 1.41 -1.39
N ARG A 16 12.65 1.64 -2.22
CA ARG A 16 12.84 1.68 -3.69
C ARG A 16 13.79 2.78 -4.12
N ALA A 17 13.80 3.92 -3.44
CA ALA A 17 14.73 5.02 -3.73
C ALA A 17 16.19 4.72 -3.34
N LYS A 18 16.42 3.79 -2.40
CA LYS A 18 17.76 3.43 -1.89
C LYS A 18 18.34 2.17 -2.52
N LEU A 19 17.48 1.30 -3.03
CA LEU A 19 17.87 0.08 -3.71
C LEU A 19 18.53 0.38 -5.06
N ARG A 20 19.39 -0.54 -5.51
CA ARG A 20 19.97 -0.45 -6.85
C ARG A 20 18.89 -0.74 -7.90
N SER A 21 19.19 -0.41 -9.15
CA SER A 21 18.25 -0.61 -10.26
C SER A 21 17.84 -2.08 -10.47
N GLU A 22 18.78 -2.99 -10.24
CA GLU A 22 18.68 -4.43 -10.40
C GLU A 22 17.98 -5.12 -9.21
N ASP A 23 17.90 -4.44 -8.06
CA ASP A 23 17.27 -4.99 -6.88
C ASP A 23 15.74 -5.00 -7.03
N ARG A 24 15.12 -6.10 -6.59
CA ARG A 24 13.67 -6.27 -6.65
C ARG A 24 13.03 -6.04 -5.29
N LEU A 25 12.17 -5.03 -5.20
CA LEU A 25 11.32 -4.79 -4.05
C LEU A 25 9.93 -5.39 -4.25
N THR A 26 9.50 -6.25 -3.32
CA THR A 26 8.13 -6.80 -3.31
C THR A 26 7.41 -6.42 -2.03
N VAL A 27 6.19 -5.91 -2.17
CA VAL A 27 5.23 -5.67 -1.09
C VAL A 27 4.20 -6.78 -1.12
N ILE A 28 3.99 -7.44 0.03
CA ILE A 28 2.94 -8.46 0.20
C ILE A 28 1.88 -7.89 1.13
N THR A 29 0.63 -7.82 0.71
CA THR A 29 -0.48 -7.33 1.53
C THR A 29 -1.77 -8.03 1.13
N LEU A 30 -2.84 -7.90 1.91
CA LEU A 30 -4.13 -8.49 1.54
C LEU A 30 -4.92 -7.46 0.73
N GLY A 31 -5.18 -7.76 -0.54
CA GLY A 31 -5.83 -6.84 -1.49
C GLY A 31 -4.86 -5.83 -2.11
N THR A 32 -5.43 -4.82 -2.79
CA THR A 32 -4.67 -3.84 -3.58
C THR A 32 -4.82 -2.40 -3.13
N SER A 33 -5.73 -2.11 -2.19
CA SER A 33 -6.01 -0.73 -1.79
C SER A 33 -5.30 -0.38 -0.48
N TYR A 34 -4.69 0.80 -0.45
CA TYR A 34 -4.38 1.49 0.79
C TYR A 34 -5.60 2.30 1.25
N SER A 35 -5.87 2.32 2.56
CA SER A 35 -6.87 3.18 3.17
C SER A 35 -6.22 4.03 4.26
N PHE A 36 -6.50 5.33 4.25
CA PHE A 36 -6.10 6.23 5.33
C PHE A 36 -7.06 6.09 6.51
N VAL A 37 -6.81 5.06 7.33
CA VAL A 37 -7.64 4.63 8.47
C VAL A 37 -8.10 5.79 9.40
N PRO A 38 -7.28 6.83 9.70
CA PRO A 38 -7.74 7.93 10.55
C PRO A 38 -8.98 8.68 10.02
N SER A 39 -9.28 8.63 8.72
CA SER A 39 -10.47 9.28 8.14
C SER A 39 -11.76 8.47 8.25
N ASN A 40 -11.72 7.24 8.77
CA ASN A 40 -12.90 6.38 8.90
C ASN A 40 -14.09 7.05 9.64
N PRO A 41 -13.90 7.85 10.72
CA PRO A 41 -15.02 8.54 11.37
C PRO A 41 -15.78 9.48 10.43
N TRP A 42 -15.08 10.16 9.52
CA TRP A 42 -15.69 11.08 8.55
C TRP A 42 -16.44 10.35 7.44
N VAL A 43 -15.94 9.18 7.04
CA VAL A 43 -16.67 8.29 6.12
C VAL A 43 -17.96 7.79 6.78
N ALA A 44 -17.91 7.44 8.07
CA ALA A 44 -19.09 6.93 8.79
C ALA A 44 -20.22 7.96 8.92
N VAL A 45 -19.91 9.25 9.01
CA VAL A 45 -20.90 10.34 9.07
C VAL A 45 -21.20 11.01 7.72
N GLY A 46 -20.67 10.46 6.62
CA GLY A 46 -20.94 10.95 5.27
C GLY A 46 -20.24 12.26 4.90
N TRP A 47 -19.22 12.68 5.65
CA TRP A 47 -18.39 13.85 5.32
C TRP A 47 -17.33 13.54 4.26
N ARG A 48 -17.05 12.26 4.02
CA ARG A 48 -16.14 11.74 3.00
C ARG A 48 -16.70 10.47 2.40
N GLU A 49 -16.39 10.24 1.13
CA GLU A 49 -16.62 8.95 0.50
C GLU A 49 -15.42 8.03 0.69
N ARG A 50 -15.62 6.70 0.53
CA ARG A 50 -14.51 5.74 0.60
C ARG A 50 -13.41 6.08 -0.41
N ASN A 51 -13.78 6.50 -1.61
CA ASN A 51 -12.84 6.81 -2.67
C ASN A 51 -11.96 8.02 -2.35
N ASP A 52 -12.42 8.93 -1.47
CA ASP A 52 -11.63 10.09 -1.03
C ASP A 52 -10.44 9.69 -0.14
N VAL A 53 -10.48 8.50 0.46
CA VAL A 53 -9.53 8.07 1.50
C VAL A 53 -8.78 6.80 1.13
N THR A 54 -8.98 6.31 -0.11
CA THR A 54 -8.33 5.09 -0.60
C THR A 54 -7.49 5.32 -1.85
N VAL A 55 -6.42 4.55 -1.99
CA VAL A 55 -5.52 4.59 -3.16
C VAL A 55 -5.31 3.17 -3.68
N ASP A 56 -5.36 2.98 -5.00
CA ASP A 56 -4.96 1.72 -5.63
C ASP A 56 -3.43 1.59 -5.66
N LEU A 57 -2.91 0.64 -4.91
CA LEU A 57 -1.48 0.35 -4.84
C LEU A 57 -1.00 -0.43 -6.06
N ALA A 58 -1.85 -1.17 -6.76
CA ALA A 58 -1.40 -1.97 -7.90
C ALA A 58 -0.81 -1.06 -9.00
N ASP A 59 -1.56 -0.05 -9.41
CA ASP A 59 -1.14 0.92 -10.40
C ASP A 59 -0.02 1.85 -9.87
N THR A 60 -0.15 2.32 -8.62
CA THR A 60 0.80 3.27 -8.04
C THR A 60 2.18 2.64 -7.81
N PHE A 61 2.25 1.41 -7.32
CA PHE A 61 3.50 0.68 -7.17
C PHE A 61 4.11 0.27 -8.51
N LYS A 62 3.30 -0.13 -9.49
CA LYS A 62 3.78 -0.46 -10.84
C LYS A 62 4.51 0.72 -11.48
N ARG A 63 3.95 1.93 -11.41
CA ARG A 63 4.60 3.17 -11.90
C ARG A 63 5.97 3.45 -11.28
N ARG A 64 6.28 2.83 -10.14
CA ARG A 64 7.48 3.09 -9.33
C ARG A 64 8.43 1.90 -9.28
N GLY A 65 8.13 0.83 -10.03
CA GLY A 65 8.95 -0.37 -10.05
C GLY A 65 8.91 -1.16 -8.75
N ILE A 66 7.78 -1.10 -8.03
CA ILE A 66 7.55 -1.86 -6.80
C ILE A 66 6.58 -2.99 -7.15
N ALA A 67 6.96 -4.24 -6.88
CA ALA A 67 6.08 -5.39 -7.13
C ALA A 67 5.06 -5.53 -5.99
N LEU A 68 3.79 -5.82 -6.32
CA LEU A 68 2.72 -6.07 -5.36
C LEU A 68 2.26 -7.52 -5.42
N ARG A 69 2.06 -8.12 -4.24
CA ARG A 69 1.48 -9.44 -4.04
C ARG A 69 0.25 -9.33 -3.11
N PRO A 70 -0.99 -9.46 -3.63
CA PRO A 70 -2.22 -9.15 -2.89
C PRO A 70 -2.80 -10.33 -2.08
N GLU A 71 -2.11 -11.48 -2.01
CA GLU A 71 -2.68 -12.74 -1.52
C GLU A 71 -2.81 -12.83 0.01
N GLY A 72 -2.28 -11.85 0.76
CA GLY A 72 -2.14 -11.94 2.21
C GLY A 72 -1.12 -13.01 2.66
N ALA A 73 -0.61 -12.87 3.89
CA ALA A 73 0.32 -13.85 4.46
C ALA A 73 -0.34 -14.58 5.63
N LYS A 74 -0.23 -15.91 5.66
CA LYS A 74 -0.69 -16.76 6.76
C LYS A 74 0.48 -17.08 7.68
N LYS A 75 0.24 -17.02 9.00
CA LYS A 75 1.20 -17.49 10.00
C LYS A 75 1.25 -19.03 9.99
N VAL A 76 2.44 -19.59 9.99
CA VAL A 76 2.73 -21.04 10.11
C VAL A 76 3.34 -21.37 11.46
#